data_AF-A0A350TKQ4-F1
#
_entry.id   AF-A0A350TKQ4-F1
#
_cell.length_a   1.000
_cell.length_b   1.000
_cell.length_c   1.000
_cell.angle_alpha   90.00
_cell.angle_beta   90.00
_cell.angle_gamma   90.00
#
_symmetry.space_group_name_H-M   'P 1'
#
loop_
_entity.id
_entity.type
_entity.pdbx_description
1 polymer ?
#
loop_
_entity_poly.entity_id
_entity_poly.type
_entity_poly.pdbx_seq_one_letter_code
_entity_poly.pdbx_strand_id
1 'polypeptide(L)'
;MNNKRATKRALLTSIMALVMCVVMLVGTTFAWFTDTASTGVNKIQAGNLDIQLLMRTTDESGNTYYKNIGDSHDVIFGGENSLVAQNNNQDTLWEPGKTQVAYLAVRNAGNLALKYNIILNVKDEGLIGALDYAIVPQSKLSGENQTCTDTIASWVDAKERTGAESGKLTAGTFTAAPNGCLDEIAHDKAKTNETEYFALVVHMDENAGNTYMKKSVSIDMKVVATQAAAEFDSFDNQYDKDAEYPIVAMDALQELINNAAAPVSAKLEGNIAGSLTVPQGKDVTLDLNGFTLTGGDSHAILNRGTLCIKDSSDNGKIVASKANTSALRNGDGAVCVIEGGTFTRAAGENNKWHTVENFGTMTFNGGNVIAEDGQSFAIVNGWNYINPGEQKATMTINNIEMKAGPNGFKNCAGGTLTMNGGTLHCTGYWGLSNDSTGIATINGGNITSDSYIAISNGGAKMEINGGTFTGPEGSLYLQNYAKDTVIKGGSYQNETVDFMQTYCPDGYTAKLEGGMVVVSKD
;
A
#
# COMPACT_ATOMS: atom_id res chain seq x y z
N MET A 1 -53.47 -23.29 -57.15
CA MET A 1 -52.39 -22.29 -57.37
C MET A 1 -51.65 -21.85 -56.09
N ASN A 2 -51.80 -22.52 -54.93
CA ASN A 2 -51.20 -22.05 -53.66
C ASN A 2 -49.84 -22.68 -53.28
N ASN A 3 -49.49 -23.88 -53.77
CA ASN A 3 -48.23 -24.55 -53.37
C ASN A 3 -46.96 -23.88 -53.93
N LYS A 4 -46.96 -23.38 -55.18
CA LYS A 4 -45.78 -22.70 -55.75
C LYS A 4 -45.37 -21.44 -54.97
N ARG A 5 -46.33 -20.74 -54.35
CA ARG A 5 -46.08 -19.52 -53.56
C ARG A 5 -45.50 -19.86 -52.18
N ALA A 6 -45.96 -20.95 -51.58
CA ALA A 6 -45.42 -21.49 -50.32
C ALA A 6 -43.99 -22.01 -50.49
N THR A 7 -43.69 -22.77 -51.55
CA THR A 7 -42.34 -23.29 -51.83
C THR A 7 -41.33 -22.18 -52.11
N LYS A 8 -41.71 -21.11 -52.84
CA LYS A 8 -40.84 -19.95 -53.05
C LYS A 8 -40.52 -19.20 -51.76
N ARG A 9 -41.49 -19.06 -50.85
CA ARG A 9 -41.27 -18.45 -49.53
C ARG A 9 -40.37 -19.32 -48.65
N ALA A 10 -40.57 -20.63 -48.64
CA ALA A 10 -39.72 -21.58 -47.92
C ALA A 10 -38.26 -21.58 -48.41
N LEU A 11 -38.06 -21.46 -49.73
CA LEU A 11 -36.72 -21.34 -50.31
C LEU A 11 -36.03 -20.02 -49.91
N LEU A 12 -36.78 -18.91 -49.93
CA LEU A 12 -36.26 -17.60 -49.52
C LEU A 12 -35.88 -17.59 -48.03
N THR A 13 -36.69 -18.20 -47.17
CA THR A 13 -36.37 -18.34 -45.74
C THR A 13 -35.17 -19.25 -45.50
N SER A 14 -34.99 -20.31 -46.31
CA SER A 14 -33.82 -21.19 -46.22
C SER A 14 -32.53 -20.47 -46.63
N ILE A 15 -32.56 -19.71 -47.72
CA ILE A 15 -31.42 -18.88 -48.14
C ILE A 15 -31.09 -17.83 -47.08
N MET A 16 -32.11 -17.16 -46.52
CA MET A 16 -31.92 -16.16 -45.45
C MET A 16 -31.33 -16.78 -44.18
N ALA A 17 -31.76 -17.98 -43.80
CA ALA A 17 -31.19 -18.73 -42.68
C ALA A 17 -29.73 -19.12 -42.94
N LEU A 18 -29.40 -19.57 -44.16
CA LEU A 18 -28.03 -19.90 -44.54
C LEU A 18 -27.12 -18.67 -44.53
N VAL A 19 -27.61 -17.52 -44.99
CA VAL A 19 -26.89 -16.23 -44.88
C VAL A 19 -26.69 -15.84 -43.41
N MET A 20 -27.68 -16.00 -42.53
CA MET A 20 -27.49 -15.76 -41.09
C MET A 20 -26.44 -16.70 -40.48
N CYS A 21 -26.43 -17.98 -40.85
CA CYS A 21 -25.42 -18.93 -40.37
C CYS A 21 -24.01 -18.53 -40.83
N VAL A 22 -23.85 -18.09 -42.09
CA VAL A 22 -22.56 -17.60 -42.60
C VAL A 22 -22.14 -16.31 -41.90
N VAL A 23 -23.06 -15.37 -41.66
CA VAL A 23 -22.78 -14.13 -40.91
C VAL A 23 -22.37 -14.43 -39.48
N MET A 24 -23.03 -15.38 -38.81
CA MET A 24 -22.63 -15.83 -37.47
C MET A 24 -21.26 -16.52 -37.48
N LEU A 25 -20.97 -17.38 -38.47
CA LEU A 25 -19.67 -18.03 -38.62
C LEU A 25 -18.54 -17.03 -38.89
N VAL A 26 -18.80 -16.00 -39.70
CA VAL A 26 -17.83 -14.92 -39.96
C VAL A 26 -17.65 -14.07 -38.70
N GLY A 27 -18.73 -13.76 -37.96
CA GLY A 27 -18.65 -13.02 -36.70
C GLY A 27 -17.89 -13.75 -35.60
N THR A 28 -18.09 -15.08 -35.45
CA THR A 28 -17.38 -15.88 -34.45
C THR A 28 -15.91 -16.12 -34.81
N THR A 29 -15.59 -16.24 -36.10
CA THR A 29 -14.18 -16.34 -36.54
C THR A 29 -13.46 -15.00 -36.42
N PHE A 30 -14.09 -13.87 -36.73
CA PHE A 30 -13.47 -12.54 -36.58
C PHE A 30 -13.05 -12.26 -35.13
N ALA A 31 -13.87 -12.61 -34.14
CA ALA A 31 -13.53 -12.47 -32.71
C ALA A 31 -12.37 -13.37 -32.26
N TRP A 32 -12.12 -14.49 -32.95
CA TRP A 32 -11.03 -15.42 -32.63
C TRP A 32 -9.68 -14.99 -33.23
N PHE A 33 -9.70 -14.09 -34.23
CA PHE A 33 -8.49 -13.62 -34.92
C PHE A 33 -8.15 -12.15 -34.65
N THR A 34 -8.90 -11.45 -33.81
CA THR A 34 -8.58 -10.07 -33.43
C THR A 34 -8.03 -10.02 -32.01
N ASP A 35 -6.84 -9.41 -31.85
CA ASP A 35 -6.20 -9.14 -30.55
C ASP A 35 -6.93 -8.08 -29.70
N THR A 36 -8.20 -7.81 -30.04
CA THR A 36 -9.05 -6.82 -29.39
C THR A 36 -10.48 -7.33 -29.28
N ALA A 37 -10.96 -7.51 -28.05
CA ALA A 37 -12.38 -7.77 -27.76
C ALA A 37 -12.98 -6.52 -27.12
N SER A 38 -13.89 -5.84 -27.83
CA SER A 38 -14.59 -4.66 -27.32
C SER A 38 -16.06 -4.97 -27.08
N THR A 39 -16.54 -4.65 -25.88
CA THR A 39 -17.96 -4.48 -25.55
C THR A 39 -18.28 -2.99 -25.52
N GLY A 40 -19.56 -2.61 -25.35
CA GLY A 40 -19.94 -1.20 -25.21
C GLY A 40 -19.40 -0.50 -23.96
N VAL A 41 -18.78 -1.26 -23.03
CA VAL A 41 -18.25 -0.76 -21.76
C VAL A 41 -16.76 -1.05 -21.56
N ASN A 42 -16.22 -2.14 -22.12
CA ASN A 42 -14.86 -2.60 -21.89
C ASN A 42 -14.15 -2.97 -23.19
N LYS A 43 -12.84 -2.69 -23.29
CA LYS A 43 -11.98 -3.11 -24.40
C LYS A 43 -10.80 -3.91 -23.85
N ILE A 44 -10.75 -5.20 -24.15
CA ILE A 44 -9.57 -6.03 -23.89
C ILE A 44 -8.70 -5.93 -25.14
N GLN A 45 -7.51 -5.37 -25.03
CA GLN A 45 -6.55 -5.25 -26.12
C GLN A 45 -5.21 -5.82 -25.66
N ALA A 46 -4.60 -6.70 -26.45
CA ALA A 46 -3.25 -7.16 -26.16
C ALA A 46 -2.26 -5.99 -26.22
N GLY A 47 -1.37 -5.93 -25.24
CA GLY A 47 -0.24 -5.01 -25.28
C GLY A 47 0.80 -5.43 -26.32
N ASN A 48 1.40 -4.46 -26.98
CA ASN A 48 2.49 -4.62 -27.93
C ASN A 48 3.77 -4.06 -27.29
N LEU A 49 4.73 -4.94 -27.01
CA LEU A 49 6.08 -4.56 -26.62
C LEU A 49 6.90 -4.40 -27.90
N ASP A 50 7.06 -3.15 -28.35
CA ASP A 50 7.82 -2.81 -29.55
C ASP A 50 8.88 -1.77 -29.20
N ILE A 51 10.13 -2.14 -29.47
CA ILE A 51 11.32 -1.37 -29.10
C ILE A 51 12.15 -1.10 -30.34
N GLN A 52 12.56 0.15 -30.49
CA GLN A 52 13.39 0.59 -31.62
C GLN A 52 14.72 1.14 -31.12
N LEU A 53 15.81 0.69 -31.73
CA LEU A 53 17.12 1.32 -31.61
C LEU A 53 17.28 2.28 -32.79
N LEU A 54 17.45 3.57 -32.50
CA LEU A 54 17.53 4.62 -33.49
C LEU A 54 18.94 5.21 -33.52
N MET A 55 19.38 5.67 -34.69
CA MET A 55 20.64 6.38 -34.88
C MET A 55 20.40 7.68 -35.65
N ARG A 56 21.07 8.74 -35.21
CA ARG A 56 21.00 10.05 -35.87
C ARG A 56 21.65 9.97 -37.25
N THR A 57 20.96 10.47 -38.26
CA THR A 57 21.41 10.56 -39.66
C THR A 57 21.00 11.91 -40.23
N THR A 58 21.54 12.26 -41.39
CA THR A 58 21.24 13.51 -42.09
C THR A 58 20.89 13.18 -43.55
N ASP A 59 19.77 13.71 -44.04
CA ASP A 59 19.38 13.52 -45.44
C ASP A 59 20.26 14.36 -46.40
N GLU A 60 20.09 14.14 -47.71
CA GLU A 60 20.77 14.92 -48.77
C GLU A 60 20.45 16.43 -48.70
N SER A 61 19.39 16.82 -48.00
CA SER A 61 18.96 18.21 -47.82
C SER A 61 19.53 18.85 -46.53
N GLY A 62 20.29 18.11 -45.73
CA GLY A 62 20.91 18.60 -44.48
C GLY A 62 20.01 18.51 -43.24
N ASN A 63 18.85 17.86 -43.32
CA ASN A 63 17.96 17.69 -42.16
C ASN A 63 18.38 16.49 -41.31
N THR A 64 18.57 16.72 -40.02
CA THR A 64 18.94 15.69 -39.06
C THR A 64 17.71 15.00 -38.47
N TYR A 65 17.69 13.67 -38.49
CA TYR A 65 16.63 12.85 -37.90
C TYR A 65 17.20 11.53 -37.34
N TYR A 66 16.38 10.77 -36.62
CA TYR A 66 16.77 9.46 -36.08
C TYR A 66 16.12 8.35 -36.92
N LYS A 67 16.95 7.52 -37.54
CA LYS A 67 16.53 6.36 -38.34
C LYS A 67 16.57 5.10 -37.48
N ASN A 68 15.58 4.22 -37.60
CA ASN A 68 15.61 2.91 -36.97
C ASN A 68 16.73 2.03 -37.59
N ILE A 69 17.62 1.54 -36.74
CA ILE A 69 18.73 0.64 -37.06
C ILE A 69 18.60 -0.72 -36.35
N GLY A 70 17.50 -0.98 -35.64
CA GLY A 70 17.24 -2.28 -35.02
C GLY A 70 16.93 -3.39 -36.03
N ASP A 71 16.43 -3.03 -37.21
CA ASP A 71 16.01 -3.97 -38.26
C ASP A 71 17.12 -4.28 -39.29
N SER A 72 18.25 -3.59 -39.21
CA SER A 72 19.40 -3.76 -40.11
C SER A 72 20.72 -3.73 -39.33
N HIS A 73 21.72 -4.52 -39.74
CA HIS A 73 23.07 -4.47 -39.18
C HIS A 73 23.82 -3.21 -39.69
N ASP A 74 23.25 -2.03 -39.45
CA ASP A 74 23.84 -0.77 -39.86
C ASP A 74 25.07 -0.50 -38.98
N VAL A 75 26.16 -0.08 -39.62
CA VAL A 75 27.43 0.17 -38.94
C VAL A 75 27.31 1.46 -38.10
N ILE A 76 27.48 1.34 -36.78
CA ILE A 76 27.37 2.46 -35.83
C ILE A 76 28.55 3.46 -35.97
N PHE A 77 29.75 2.96 -36.25
CA PHE A 77 30.97 3.78 -36.40
C PHE A 77 31.60 3.64 -37.79
N GLY A 78 31.99 4.76 -38.41
CA GLY A 78 32.61 4.75 -39.73
C GLY A 78 31.63 4.66 -40.93
N GLY A 79 30.32 4.56 -40.72
CA GLY A 79 29.33 4.75 -41.80
C GLY A 79 29.00 6.23 -42.04
N GLU A 80 28.23 6.52 -43.11
CA GLU A 80 27.71 7.88 -43.42
C GLU A 80 26.87 8.49 -42.28
N ASN A 81 26.35 7.66 -41.38
CA ASN A 81 25.51 8.05 -40.25
C ASN A 81 26.31 8.43 -38.99
N SER A 82 27.59 8.07 -38.90
CA SER A 82 28.44 8.50 -37.79
C SER A 82 28.64 10.02 -37.89
N LEU A 83 28.71 10.75 -36.78
CA LEU A 83 28.90 12.21 -36.78
C LEU A 83 30.15 12.53 -35.97
N VAL A 84 31.31 12.64 -36.63
CA VAL A 84 32.52 13.11 -35.94
C VAL A 84 32.55 14.63 -35.89
N ALA A 85 33.27 15.16 -34.90
CA ALA A 85 34.02 16.40 -35.05
C ALA A 85 35.13 16.33 -36.15
N GLN A 86 35.57 15.15 -36.62
CA GLN A 86 36.56 14.88 -37.69
C GLN A 86 36.42 13.50 -38.44
N ASN A 87 35.86 13.48 -39.66
CA ASN A 87 35.86 12.41 -40.70
C ASN A 87 35.27 11.00 -40.39
N ASN A 88 34.17 10.65 -41.09
CA ASN A 88 33.37 9.41 -40.94
C ASN A 88 33.39 8.49 -42.18
N ASN A 89 34.44 7.68 -42.35
CA ASN A 89 34.38 6.57 -43.31
C ASN A 89 34.93 5.28 -42.66
N GLN A 90 34.54 4.10 -43.14
CA GLN A 90 35.04 2.81 -42.67
C GLN A 90 36.55 2.68 -42.90
N ASP A 91 37.08 3.45 -43.85
CA ASP A 91 38.51 3.57 -44.15
C ASP A 91 39.24 4.55 -43.21
N THR A 92 38.56 5.15 -42.24
CA THR A 92 39.16 6.14 -41.36
C THR A 92 40.12 5.46 -40.38
N LEU A 93 41.41 5.68 -40.60
CA LEU A 93 42.46 5.19 -39.73
C LEU A 93 42.37 5.85 -38.35
N TRP A 94 42.48 5.02 -37.31
CA TRP A 94 42.67 5.46 -35.93
C TRP A 94 44.06 6.09 -35.77
N GLU A 95 44.10 7.27 -35.19
CA GLU A 95 45.33 8.00 -34.84
C GLU A 95 45.21 8.54 -33.41
N PRO A 96 46.32 8.73 -32.69
CA PRO A 96 46.30 9.22 -31.32
C PRO A 96 45.49 10.52 -31.19
N GLY A 97 44.60 10.58 -30.20
CA GLY A 97 43.71 11.73 -29.96
C GLY A 97 42.41 11.73 -30.76
N LYS A 98 42.21 10.81 -31.70
CA LYS A 98 40.97 10.73 -32.49
C LYS A 98 39.78 10.34 -31.63
N THR A 99 38.65 11.00 -31.84
CA THR A 99 37.36 10.69 -31.19
C THR A 99 36.30 10.44 -32.26
N GLN A 100 35.46 9.42 -32.07
CA GLN A 100 34.24 9.19 -32.85
C GLN A 100 33.01 9.26 -31.94
N VAL A 101 31.90 9.77 -32.47
CA VAL A 101 30.64 9.92 -31.73
C VAL A 101 29.49 9.37 -32.57
N ALA A 102 28.70 8.49 -31.96
CA ALA A 102 27.45 8.00 -32.49
C ALA A 102 26.31 8.48 -31.59
N TYR A 103 25.30 9.13 -32.17
CA TYR A 103 24.12 9.59 -31.44
C TYR A 103 23.01 8.57 -31.64
N LEU A 104 22.55 8.01 -30.55
CA LEU A 104 21.65 6.86 -30.52
C LEU A 104 20.42 7.18 -29.66
N ALA A 105 19.37 6.41 -29.84
CA ALA A 105 18.19 6.50 -28.99
C ALA A 105 17.50 5.14 -28.85
N VAL A 106 16.90 4.90 -27.69
CA VAL A 106 15.96 3.80 -27.50
C VAL A 106 14.56 4.38 -27.42
N ARG A 107 13.66 3.89 -28.27
CA ARG A 107 12.26 4.33 -28.33
C ARG A 107 11.32 3.19 -27.98
N ASN A 108 10.31 3.48 -27.17
CA ASN A 108 9.12 2.65 -27.07
C ASN A 108 8.18 2.99 -28.25
N ALA A 109 8.10 2.10 -29.23
CA ALA A 109 7.15 2.21 -30.33
C ALA A 109 5.86 1.41 -30.06
N GLY A 110 5.86 0.64 -28.98
CA GLY A 110 4.73 -0.14 -28.50
C GLY A 110 3.75 0.67 -27.66
N ASN A 111 2.88 -0.06 -26.99
CA ASN A 111 1.91 0.51 -26.03
C ASN A 111 2.08 -0.10 -24.62
N LEU A 112 3.13 -0.87 -24.38
CA LEU A 112 3.49 -1.41 -23.08
C LEU A 112 4.69 -0.63 -22.53
N ALA A 113 4.60 -0.18 -21.28
CA ALA A 113 5.78 0.33 -20.57
C ALA A 113 6.90 -0.73 -20.57
N LEU A 114 8.14 -0.29 -20.75
CA LEU A 114 9.28 -1.20 -20.91
C LEU A 114 10.48 -0.74 -20.10
N LYS A 115 11.22 -1.71 -19.56
CA LYS A 115 12.58 -1.54 -19.03
C LYS A 115 13.54 -2.07 -20.06
N TYR A 116 14.63 -1.35 -20.30
CA TYR A 116 15.66 -1.78 -21.24
C TYR A 116 17.06 -1.66 -20.66
N ASN A 117 17.95 -2.53 -21.13
CA ASN A 117 19.37 -2.44 -20.91
C ASN A 117 20.14 -2.39 -22.23
N ILE A 118 21.24 -1.66 -22.24
CA ILE A 118 22.21 -1.66 -23.35
C ILE A 118 23.35 -2.59 -22.98
N ILE A 119 23.64 -3.54 -23.87
CA ILE A 119 24.74 -4.49 -23.73
C ILE A 119 25.73 -4.22 -24.86
N LEU A 120 26.99 -4.02 -24.49
CA LEU A 120 28.10 -3.90 -25.42
C LEU A 120 28.92 -5.20 -25.42
N ASN A 121 29.14 -5.76 -26.61
CA ASN A 121 30.07 -6.87 -26.82
C ASN A 121 31.30 -6.35 -27.56
N VAL A 122 32.44 -6.39 -26.89
CA VAL A 122 33.69 -5.88 -27.44
C VAL A 122 34.61 -7.05 -27.75
N LYS A 123 35.00 -7.16 -29.02
CA LYS A 123 35.98 -8.14 -29.48
C LYS A 123 37.30 -7.44 -29.76
N ASP A 124 38.34 -7.90 -29.06
CA ASP A 124 39.69 -7.40 -29.27
C ASP A 124 40.27 -7.90 -30.60
N GLU A 125 40.71 -6.96 -31.42
CA GLU A 125 41.48 -7.21 -32.64
C GLU A 125 42.78 -6.38 -32.66
N GLY A 126 43.21 -5.94 -31.47
CA GLY A 126 44.50 -5.32 -31.21
C GLY A 126 44.46 -3.83 -30.86
N LEU A 127 43.28 -3.20 -30.77
CA LEU A 127 43.12 -1.81 -30.28
C LEU A 127 42.70 -1.69 -28.81
N ILE A 128 42.38 -2.80 -28.14
CA ILE A 128 42.06 -2.78 -26.70
C ILE A 128 43.26 -2.27 -25.89
N GLY A 129 42.97 -1.41 -24.91
CA GLY A 129 43.99 -0.71 -24.11
C GLY A 129 44.47 0.62 -24.69
N ALA A 130 44.29 0.88 -25.99
CA ALA A 130 44.52 2.20 -26.60
C ALA A 130 43.24 3.03 -26.75
N LEU A 131 42.07 2.40 -26.61
CA LEU A 131 40.78 3.07 -26.74
C LEU A 131 40.11 3.26 -25.38
N ASP A 132 39.52 4.43 -25.20
CA ASP A 132 38.58 4.75 -24.15
C ASP A 132 37.17 4.89 -24.76
N TYR A 133 36.16 4.67 -23.95
CA TYR A 133 34.77 4.90 -24.32
C TYR A 133 34.08 5.81 -23.30
N ALA A 134 33.05 6.52 -23.76
CA ALA A 134 32.07 7.17 -22.90
C ALA A 134 30.67 6.94 -23.46
N ILE A 135 29.71 6.68 -22.57
CA ILE A 135 28.28 6.72 -22.92
C ILE A 135 27.66 7.87 -22.16
N VAL A 136 27.07 8.78 -22.92
CA VAL A 136 26.62 10.07 -22.42
C VAL A 136 25.10 10.12 -22.54
N PRO A 137 24.36 10.07 -21.42
CA PRO A 137 22.93 10.36 -21.43
C PRO A 137 22.67 11.77 -21.95
N GLN A 138 21.65 11.93 -22.80
CA GLN A 138 21.24 13.24 -23.32
C GLN A 138 19.85 13.61 -22.76
N SER A 139 18.82 13.49 -23.58
CA SER A 139 17.45 13.87 -23.23
C SER A 139 16.54 12.65 -23.21
N LYS A 140 15.44 12.74 -22.47
CA LYS A 140 14.30 11.82 -22.56
C LYS A 140 13.07 12.63 -22.97
N LEU A 141 12.50 12.32 -24.13
CA LEU A 141 11.41 13.10 -24.74
C LEU A 141 10.19 12.21 -24.99
N SER A 142 8.99 12.79 -24.98
CA SER A 142 7.70 12.08 -25.18
C SER A 142 6.92 12.68 -26.35
N GLY A 143 6.25 11.85 -27.15
CA GLY A 143 5.40 12.32 -28.26
C GLY A 143 6.04 12.27 -29.66
N GLU A 144 5.22 12.38 -30.69
CA GLU A 144 5.62 12.25 -32.09
C GLU A 144 6.45 13.46 -32.57
N ASN A 145 7.47 13.19 -33.39
CA ASN A 145 8.35 14.19 -34.03
C ASN A 145 9.25 15.01 -33.08
N GLN A 146 9.50 14.55 -31.86
CA GLN A 146 10.58 15.09 -31.03
C GLN A 146 11.94 14.54 -31.48
N THR A 147 13.00 15.35 -31.40
CA THR A 147 14.36 14.93 -31.77
C THR A 147 15.38 15.65 -30.91
N CYS A 148 16.32 14.89 -30.32
CA CYS A 148 17.45 15.45 -29.60
C CYS A 148 18.46 16.07 -30.57
N THR A 149 18.82 17.33 -30.34
CA THR A 149 19.84 18.06 -31.12
C THR A 149 21.13 18.28 -30.36
N ASP A 150 21.27 17.73 -29.16
CA ASP A 150 22.48 17.86 -28.35
C ASP A 150 23.70 17.23 -29.05
N THR A 151 24.86 17.85 -28.86
CA THR A 151 26.12 17.49 -29.49
C THR A 151 27.23 17.45 -28.48
N ILE A 152 28.15 16.49 -28.65
CA ILE A 152 29.37 16.35 -27.86
C ILE A 152 30.49 17.14 -28.55
N ALA A 153 31.05 18.13 -27.84
CA ALA A 153 32.06 19.03 -28.41
C ALA A 153 33.46 18.42 -28.45
N SER A 154 33.79 17.53 -27.50
CA SER A 154 35.11 16.91 -27.38
C SER A 154 35.07 15.65 -26.50
N TRP A 155 36.18 14.90 -26.47
CA TRP A 155 36.36 13.80 -25.50
C TRP A 155 36.29 14.27 -24.04
N VAL A 156 36.78 15.47 -23.75
CA VAL A 156 36.72 16.03 -22.39
C VAL A 156 35.27 16.32 -22.00
N ASP A 157 34.51 16.98 -22.90
CA ASP A 157 33.07 17.21 -22.73
C ASP A 157 32.33 15.88 -22.49
N ALA A 158 32.59 14.86 -23.30
CA ALA A 158 31.93 13.55 -23.17
C ALA A 158 32.05 12.94 -21.76
N LYS A 159 33.25 12.99 -21.16
CA LYS A 159 33.51 12.38 -19.85
C LYS A 159 32.93 13.19 -18.69
N GLU A 160 32.82 14.50 -18.85
CA GLU A 160 32.41 15.42 -17.78
C GLU A 160 30.90 15.66 -17.74
N ARG A 161 30.15 15.17 -18.73
CA ARG A 161 28.69 15.24 -18.75
C ARG A 161 28.07 14.47 -17.59
N THR A 162 27.06 15.06 -16.97
CA THR A 162 26.33 14.47 -15.85
C THR A 162 25.75 13.11 -16.24
N GLY A 163 26.07 12.08 -15.46
CA GLY A 163 25.59 10.72 -15.69
C GLY A 163 26.33 9.96 -16.80
N ALA A 164 27.38 10.54 -17.40
CA ALA A 164 28.20 9.81 -18.36
C ALA A 164 28.99 8.68 -17.69
N GLU A 165 28.98 7.51 -18.31
CA GLU A 165 29.83 6.38 -17.94
C GLU A 165 31.02 6.34 -18.88
N SER A 166 32.25 6.38 -18.36
CA SER A 166 33.45 6.33 -19.19
C SER A 166 34.55 5.45 -18.59
N GLY A 167 35.42 4.93 -19.45
CA GLY A 167 36.54 4.10 -19.02
C GLY A 167 37.38 3.59 -20.20
N LYS A 168 38.43 2.82 -19.89
CA LYS A 168 39.20 2.08 -20.89
C LYS A 168 38.33 0.99 -21.49
N LEU A 169 38.37 0.85 -22.82
CA LEU A 169 37.67 -0.21 -23.52
C LEU A 169 38.33 -1.56 -23.21
N THR A 170 37.55 -2.53 -22.74
CA THR A 170 38.01 -3.89 -22.42
C THR A 170 37.27 -4.93 -23.26
N ALA A 171 37.94 -6.04 -23.57
CA ALA A 171 37.30 -7.16 -24.27
C ALA A 171 36.23 -7.84 -23.39
N GLY A 172 35.15 -8.31 -24.02
CA GLY A 172 34.07 -9.03 -23.36
C GLY A 172 32.72 -8.30 -23.45
N THR A 173 31.75 -8.83 -22.70
CA THR A 173 30.38 -8.32 -22.65
C THR A 173 30.16 -7.53 -21.37
N PHE A 174 29.61 -6.33 -21.47
CA PHE A 174 29.20 -5.55 -20.30
C PHE A 174 27.89 -4.81 -20.56
N THR A 175 27.16 -4.55 -19.48
CA THR A 175 25.98 -3.68 -19.49
C THR A 175 26.44 -2.24 -19.33
N ALA A 176 25.83 -1.33 -20.07
CA ALA A 176 26.28 0.06 -20.15
C ALA A 176 25.08 1.01 -20.07
N ALA A 177 25.20 2.13 -19.37
CA ALA A 177 24.13 3.13 -19.29
C ALA A 177 23.97 3.91 -20.62
N PRO A 178 22.82 4.56 -20.89
CA PRO A 178 21.62 4.55 -20.06
C PRO A 178 20.94 3.18 -20.07
N ASN A 179 20.53 2.73 -18.89
CA ASN A 179 19.60 1.64 -18.70
C ASN A 179 18.38 2.28 -18.05
N GLY A 180 17.24 2.17 -18.71
CA GLY A 180 16.12 3.04 -18.41
C GLY A 180 14.82 2.30 -18.45
N CYS A 181 13.78 3.03 -18.07
CA CYS A 181 12.43 2.62 -18.34
C CYS A 181 11.72 3.71 -19.12
N LEU A 182 11.00 3.29 -20.14
CA LEU A 182 10.19 4.14 -20.99
C LEU A 182 8.72 3.88 -20.65
N ASP A 183 7.97 4.97 -20.58
CA ASP A 183 6.56 5.05 -20.17
C ASP A 183 6.31 4.52 -18.73
N GLU A 184 7.33 4.59 -17.85
CA GLU A 184 7.39 3.97 -16.51
C GLU A 184 6.38 4.53 -15.48
N ILE A 185 5.83 5.73 -15.71
CA ILE A 185 4.85 6.31 -14.80
C ILE A 185 3.47 5.92 -15.29
N ALA A 186 3.00 4.78 -14.78
CA ALA A 186 1.59 4.46 -14.66
C ALA A 186 0.76 4.87 -15.88
N HIS A 187 1.17 4.47 -17.09
CA HIS A 187 0.55 4.87 -18.36
C HIS A 187 -0.18 6.22 -18.27
N ASP A 188 0.52 7.28 -17.85
CA ASP A 188 -0.01 8.60 -18.08
C ASP A 188 -0.19 8.68 -19.59
N LYS A 189 -1.44 8.62 -20.06
CA LYS A 189 -1.76 8.67 -21.50
C LYS A 189 -1.21 9.96 -22.15
N ALA A 190 -0.75 10.94 -21.36
CA ALA A 190 -0.02 12.10 -21.82
C ALA A 190 1.43 11.82 -22.28
N LYS A 191 2.06 10.72 -21.83
CA LYS A 191 3.44 10.33 -22.17
C LYS A 191 3.45 9.00 -22.91
N THR A 192 3.04 9.05 -24.18
CA THR A 192 3.19 7.92 -25.11
C THR A 192 4.43 8.12 -25.97
N ASN A 193 5.00 7.02 -26.45
CA ASN A 193 6.17 7.03 -27.34
C ASN A 193 7.42 7.69 -26.72
N GLU A 194 7.72 7.44 -25.43
CA GLU A 194 8.97 7.96 -24.86
C GLU A 194 10.20 7.44 -25.62
N THR A 195 11.14 8.35 -25.85
CA THR A 195 12.44 8.09 -26.48
C THR A 195 13.55 8.65 -25.59
N GLU A 196 14.50 7.80 -25.23
CA GLU A 196 15.68 8.17 -24.47
C GLU A 196 16.90 8.23 -25.39
N TYR A 197 17.56 9.39 -25.41
CA TYR A 197 18.67 9.71 -26.30
C TYR A 197 19.99 9.66 -25.54
N PHE A 198 21.02 9.15 -26.19
CA PHE A 198 22.37 9.07 -25.65
C PHE A 198 23.42 9.10 -26.76
N ALA A 199 24.66 9.40 -26.40
CA ALA A 199 25.80 9.34 -27.31
C ALA A 199 26.79 8.26 -26.88
N LEU A 200 27.24 7.42 -27.82
CA LEU A 200 28.37 6.52 -27.63
C LEU A 200 29.62 7.18 -28.25
N VAL A 201 30.62 7.42 -27.42
CA VAL A 201 31.86 8.10 -27.76
C VAL A 201 33.02 7.12 -27.63
N VAL A 202 33.88 7.03 -28.63
CA VAL A 202 35.11 6.23 -28.58
C VAL A 202 36.30 7.15 -28.88
N HIS A 203 37.35 7.08 -28.06
CA HIS A 203 38.51 7.95 -28.15
C HIS A 203 39.81 7.14 -28.10
N MET A 204 40.79 7.48 -28.94
CA MET A 204 42.12 6.88 -28.91
C MET A 204 43.08 7.70 -28.07
N ASP A 205 43.75 7.03 -27.15
CA ASP A 205 44.76 7.62 -26.26
C ASP A 205 45.81 8.41 -27.05
N GLU A 206 46.10 9.63 -26.62
CA GLU A 206 47.09 10.50 -27.25
C GLU A 206 48.51 9.91 -27.23
N ASN A 207 48.78 8.97 -26.30
CA ASN A 207 50.06 8.29 -26.18
C ASN A 207 50.11 6.94 -26.90
N ALA A 208 49.08 6.58 -27.66
CA ALA A 208 49.03 5.31 -28.37
C ALA A 208 50.18 5.22 -29.41
N GLY A 209 51.13 4.33 -29.15
CA GLY A 209 52.29 4.12 -30.03
C GLY A 209 51.99 3.27 -31.26
N ASN A 210 53.00 3.10 -32.12
CA ASN A 210 52.92 2.36 -33.39
C ASN A 210 52.48 0.89 -33.26
N THR A 211 52.50 0.30 -32.06
CA THR A 211 52.02 -1.07 -31.79
C THR A 211 50.54 -1.27 -32.17
N TYR A 212 49.74 -0.20 -32.16
CA TYR A 212 48.31 -0.20 -32.48
C TYR A 212 48.01 0.03 -33.97
N MET A 213 49.04 0.26 -34.79
CA MET A 213 48.86 0.56 -36.22
C MET A 213 48.27 -0.64 -36.98
N LYS A 214 47.27 -0.39 -37.84
CA LYS A 214 46.54 -1.40 -38.62
C LYS A 214 45.81 -2.46 -37.78
N LYS A 215 45.54 -2.16 -36.51
CA LYS A 215 44.69 -2.98 -35.65
C LYS A 215 43.25 -2.50 -35.72
N SER A 216 42.32 -3.33 -35.26
CA SER A 216 40.89 -3.03 -35.20
C SER A 216 40.32 -3.34 -33.82
N VAL A 217 39.07 -2.93 -33.61
CA VAL A 217 38.19 -3.40 -32.54
C VAL A 217 36.80 -3.56 -33.14
N SER A 218 36.06 -4.57 -32.71
CA SER A 218 34.63 -4.69 -33.03
C SER A 218 33.81 -4.44 -31.78
N ILE A 219 32.77 -3.61 -31.88
CA ILE A 219 31.86 -3.26 -30.79
C ILE A 219 30.44 -3.52 -31.29
N ASP A 220 29.77 -4.55 -30.76
CA ASP A 220 28.37 -4.81 -31.04
C ASP A 220 27.51 -4.24 -29.92
N MET A 221 26.43 -3.54 -30.28
CA MET A 221 25.44 -3.04 -29.33
C MET A 221 24.17 -3.88 -29.42
N LYS A 222 23.67 -4.31 -28.26
CA LYS A 222 22.39 -5.00 -28.14
C LYS A 222 21.52 -4.28 -27.13
N VAL A 223 20.31 -3.93 -27.53
CA VAL A 223 19.26 -3.48 -26.61
C VAL A 223 18.44 -4.70 -26.21
N VAL A 224 18.31 -4.93 -24.91
CA VAL A 224 17.40 -5.96 -24.36
C VAL A 224 16.32 -5.26 -23.57
N ALA A 225 15.07 -5.65 -23.75
CA ALA A 225 13.95 -5.04 -23.04
C ALA A 225 12.95 -6.08 -22.54
N THR A 226 12.29 -5.73 -21.45
CA THR A 226 11.19 -6.47 -20.84
C THR A 226 10.07 -5.51 -20.51
N GLN A 227 8.83 -6.01 -20.48
CA GLN A 227 7.71 -5.23 -19.98
C GLN A 227 7.98 -4.72 -18.56
N ALA A 228 7.75 -3.43 -18.31
CA ALA A 228 7.75 -2.86 -16.97
C ALA A 228 6.46 -3.27 -16.25
N ALA A 229 6.54 -3.58 -14.96
CA ALA A 229 5.36 -3.88 -14.15
C ALA A 229 4.52 -2.60 -13.98
N ALA A 230 3.51 -2.43 -14.83
CA ALA A 230 2.50 -1.40 -14.73
C ALA A 230 1.14 -2.05 -15.00
N GLU A 231 0.23 -1.98 -14.04
CA GLU A 231 -1.12 -2.50 -14.19
C GLU A 231 -2.06 -1.36 -14.61
N PHE A 232 -2.76 -1.54 -15.73
CA PHE A 232 -3.69 -0.59 -16.30
C PHE A 232 -4.92 -1.34 -16.82
N ASP A 233 -6.10 -0.80 -16.57
CA ASP A 233 -7.31 -1.23 -17.26
C ASP A 233 -7.63 -0.30 -18.45
N SER A 234 -8.85 -0.37 -18.98
CA SER A 234 -9.29 0.50 -20.09
C SER A 234 -9.30 2.00 -19.72
N PHE A 235 -9.30 2.34 -18.44
CA PHE A 235 -9.52 3.67 -17.88
C PHE A 235 -8.23 4.24 -17.26
N ASP A 236 -7.69 3.60 -16.22
CA ASP A 236 -6.53 4.08 -15.45
C ASP A 236 -5.78 2.95 -14.68
N ASN A 237 -4.83 3.33 -13.81
CA ASN A 237 -4.10 2.45 -12.88
C ASN A 237 -4.75 2.32 -11.49
N GLN A 238 -6.01 2.70 -11.33
CA GLN A 238 -6.68 2.70 -10.04
C GLN A 238 -7.68 1.55 -9.91
N TYR A 239 -7.78 0.67 -10.90
CA TYR A 239 -8.82 -0.36 -10.95
C TYR A 239 -8.78 -1.36 -9.78
N ASP A 240 -7.64 -1.51 -9.10
CA ASP A 240 -7.43 -2.40 -7.97
C ASP A 240 -7.21 -1.68 -6.63
N LYS A 241 -7.21 -0.33 -6.60
CA LYS A 241 -6.92 0.43 -5.37
C LYS A 241 -7.86 0.11 -4.21
N ASP A 242 -9.08 -0.30 -4.53
CA ASP A 242 -10.16 -0.66 -3.62
C ASP A 242 -10.55 -2.15 -3.77
N ALA A 243 -9.72 -2.98 -4.41
CA ALA A 243 -10.02 -4.39 -4.58
C ALA A 243 -10.02 -5.10 -3.22
N GLU A 244 -11.19 -5.54 -2.79
CA GLU A 244 -11.35 -6.39 -1.61
C GLU A 244 -11.00 -7.83 -1.98
N TYR A 245 -9.96 -8.38 -1.36
CA TYR A 245 -9.62 -9.80 -1.57
C TYR A 245 -10.62 -10.67 -0.79
N PRO A 246 -11.35 -11.58 -1.46
CA PRO A 246 -12.24 -12.51 -0.77
C PRO A 246 -11.41 -13.54 0.01
N ILE A 247 -11.58 -13.55 1.33
CA ILE A 247 -10.84 -14.43 2.25
C ILE A 247 -11.79 -15.47 2.83
N VAL A 248 -11.50 -16.74 2.58
CA VAL A 248 -12.22 -17.89 3.14
C VAL A 248 -11.38 -18.75 4.08
N ALA A 249 -10.08 -18.45 4.23
CA ALA A 249 -9.16 -19.21 5.06
C ALA A 249 -8.09 -18.31 5.73
N MET A 250 -7.63 -18.72 6.92
CA MET A 250 -6.68 -17.93 7.72
C MET A 250 -5.28 -17.88 7.11
N ASP A 251 -4.82 -18.98 6.52
CA ASP A 251 -3.51 -19.05 5.85
C ASP A 251 -3.43 -18.06 4.68
N ALA A 252 -4.48 -17.99 3.85
CA ALA A 252 -4.59 -17.02 2.76
C ALA A 252 -4.54 -15.57 3.27
N LEU A 253 -5.26 -15.26 4.37
CA LEU A 253 -5.23 -13.93 4.98
C LEU A 253 -3.83 -13.57 5.49
N GLN A 254 -3.18 -14.51 6.19
CA GLN A 254 -1.86 -14.29 6.77
C GLN A 254 -0.79 -14.13 5.68
N GLU A 255 -0.87 -14.92 4.60
CA GLU A 255 0.04 -14.82 3.46
C GLU A 255 -0.10 -13.49 2.72
N LEU A 256 -1.35 -13.05 2.46
CA LEU A 256 -1.65 -11.75 1.86
C LEU A 256 -0.97 -10.61 2.64
N ILE A 257 -1.15 -10.59 3.96
CA ILE A 257 -0.59 -9.54 4.83
C ILE A 257 0.95 -9.60 4.85
N ASN A 258 1.54 -10.79 4.90
CA ASN A 258 2.99 -10.94 4.95
C ASN A 258 3.66 -10.44 3.67
N ASN A 259 3.07 -10.73 2.51
CA ASN A 259 3.63 -10.42 1.20
C ASN A 259 3.31 -9.00 0.70
N ALA A 260 2.35 -8.30 1.32
CA ALA A 260 1.92 -6.99 0.85
C ALA A 260 3.00 -5.91 0.95
N ALA A 261 3.26 -5.20 -0.16
CA ALA A 261 4.14 -4.01 -0.19
C ALA A 261 3.37 -2.69 0.00
N ALA A 262 2.04 -2.74 -0.14
CA ALA A 262 1.10 -1.63 0.02
C ALA A 262 0.05 -1.98 1.10
N PRO A 263 -0.78 -1.03 1.56
CA PRO A 263 -1.89 -1.31 2.48
C PRO A 263 -2.82 -2.40 1.94
N VAL A 264 -3.29 -3.27 2.83
CA VAL A 264 -4.16 -4.41 2.50
C VAL A 264 -5.60 -4.09 2.92
N SER A 265 -6.56 -4.32 2.03
CA SER A 265 -7.98 -4.41 2.38
C SER A 265 -8.46 -5.84 2.18
N ALA A 266 -8.81 -6.51 3.28
CA ALA A 266 -9.25 -7.90 3.28
C ALA A 266 -10.69 -8.01 3.81
N LYS A 267 -11.51 -8.81 3.14
CA LYS A 267 -12.90 -9.05 3.53
C LYS A 267 -13.17 -10.53 3.70
N LEU A 268 -13.79 -10.89 4.82
CA LEU A 268 -14.18 -12.28 5.06
C LEU A 268 -15.39 -12.65 4.18
N GLU A 269 -15.31 -13.82 3.54
CA GLU A 269 -16.43 -14.47 2.85
C GLU A 269 -16.87 -15.76 3.55
N GLY A 270 -16.27 -16.06 4.70
CA GLY A 270 -16.60 -17.21 5.52
C GLY A 270 -16.02 -17.10 6.92
N ASN A 271 -16.53 -17.93 7.83
CA ASN A 271 -15.92 -18.10 9.14
C ASN A 271 -14.54 -18.73 8.99
N ILE A 272 -13.53 -18.16 9.66
CA ILE A 272 -12.15 -18.65 9.64
C ILE A 272 -11.67 -18.96 11.05
N ALA A 273 -10.71 -19.88 11.14
CA ALA A 273 -10.09 -20.26 12.41
C ALA A 273 -8.56 -20.19 12.31
N GLY A 274 -7.93 -19.73 13.39
CA GLY A 274 -6.49 -19.53 13.50
C GLY A 274 -6.16 -18.17 14.10
N SER A 275 -4.87 -17.93 14.35
CA SER A 275 -4.40 -16.69 14.94
C SER A 275 -3.84 -15.76 13.87
N LEU A 276 -4.40 -14.56 13.77
CA LEU A 276 -3.92 -13.54 12.85
C LEU A 276 -2.84 -12.68 13.52
N THR A 277 -1.70 -12.52 12.86
CA THR A 277 -0.69 -11.52 13.24
C THR A 277 -0.61 -10.43 12.17
N VAL A 278 -0.74 -9.18 12.56
CA VAL A 278 -0.40 -8.02 11.72
C VAL A 278 1.02 -7.59 12.07
N PRO A 279 2.03 -7.83 11.21
CA PRO A 279 3.42 -7.48 11.48
C PRO A 279 3.66 -5.96 11.58
N GLN A 280 4.77 -5.59 12.20
CA GLN A 280 5.22 -4.20 12.23
C GLN A 280 5.42 -3.65 10.81
N GLY A 281 5.00 -2.40 10.58
CA GLY A 281 5.12 -1.74 9.28
C GLY A 281 4.07 -2.15 8.25
N LYS A 282 3.16 -3.09 8.58
CA LYS A 282 2.01 -3.41 7.73
C LYS A 282 0.81 -2.53 8.09
N ASP A 283 0.01 -2.22 7.09
CA ASP A 283 -1.24 -1.48 7.19
C ASP A 283 -2.37 -2.34 6.64
N VAL A 284 -3.35 -2.68 7.48
CA VAL A 284 -4.38 -3.68 7.19
C VAL A 284 -5.76 -3.15 7.57
N THR A 285 -6.69 -3.20 6.65
CA THR A 285 -8.13 -3.13 6.92
C THR A 285 -8.73 -4.53 6.82
N LEU A 286 -9.35 -5.00 7.91
CA LEU A 286 -10.08 -6.26 7.96
C LEU A 286 -11.58 -5.97 8.11
N ASP A 287 -12.36 -6.31 7.10
CA ASP A 287 -13.81 -6.35 7.16
C ASP A 287 -14.28 -7.76 7.53
N LEU A 288 -14.92 -7.88 8.70
CA LEU A 288 -15.49 -9.13 9.20
C LEU A 288 -16.70 -9.57 8.38
N ASN A 289 -17.43 -8.64 7.75
CA ASN A 289 -18.55 -8.91 6.87
C ASN A 289 -19.56 -9.94 7.45
N GLY A 290 -19.90 -9.82 8.73
CA GLY A 290 -20.81 -10.73 9.42
C GLY A 290 -20.24 -12.10 9.80
N PHE A 291 -18.98 -12.39 9.46
CA PHE A 291 -18.32 -13.65 9.75
C PHE A 291 -17.48 -13.63 11.03
N THR A 292 -17.17 -14.82 11.52
CA THR A 292 -16.41 -15.05 12.73
C THR A 292 -14.96 -15.45 12.43
N LEU A 293 -14.01 -14.74 13.02
CA LEU A 293 -12.62 -15.15 13.18
C LEU A 293 -12.45 -15.77 14.58
N THR A 294 -12.21 -17.07 14.63
CA THR A 294 -11.93 -17.79 15.89
C THR A 294 -10.43 -18.01 16.06
N GLY A 295 -9.87 -17.52 17.17
CA GLY A 295 -8.43 -17.61 17.44
C GLY A 295 -7.89 -19.05 17.46
N GLY A 296 -6.60 -19.18 17.13
CA GLY A 296 -5.85 -20.44 17.20
C GLY A 296 -5.19 -20.62 18.57
N ASP A 297 -3.91 -21.01 18.60
CA ASP A 297 -3.16 -21.26 19.83
C ASP A 297 -2.62 -19.99 20.52
N SER A 298 -2.86 -18.80 19.94
CA SER A 298 -2.50 -17.50 20.51
C SER A 298 -3.71 -16.54 20.54
N HIS A 299 -3.48 -15.22 20.71
CA HIS A 299 -4.54 -14.21 20.54
C HIS A 299 -5.22 -14.41 19.18
N ALA A 300 -6.53 -14.16 19.10
CA ALA A 300 -7.23 -14.29 17.83
C ALA A 300 -6.68 -13.29 16.81
N ILE A 301 -6.42 -12.06 17.26
CA ILE A 301 -5.61 -11.08 16.55
C ILE A 301 -4.50 -10.53 17.45
N LEU A 302 -3.26 -10.58 16.98
CA LEU A 302 -2.11 -9.86 17.52
C LEU A 302 -1.69 -8.76 16.53
N ASN A 303 -1.95 -7.50 16.88
CA ASN A 303 -1.52 -6.36 16.07
C ASN A 303 -0.16 -5.82 16.52
N ARG A 304 0.78 -5.69 15.59
CA ARG A 304 2.08 -5.01 15.76
C ARG A 304 2.28 -3.88 14.74
N GLY A 305 1.34 -3.67 13.82
CA GLY A 305 1.36 -2.65 12.78
C GLY A 305 0.18 -1.68 12.91
N THR A 306 -0.44 -1.34 11.78
CA THR A 306 -1.67 -0.55 11.70
C THR A 306 -2.84 -1.47 11.29
N LEU A 307 -3.92 -1.46 12.08
CA LEU A 307 -5.08 -2.32 11.86
C LEU A 307 -6.39 -1.53 11.98
N CYS A 308 -7.21 -1.53 10.93
CA CYS A 308 -8.60 -1.11 10.97
C CYS A 308 -9.52 -2.33 10.95
N ILE A 309 -10.46 -2.45 11.89
CA ILE A 309 -11.46 -3.53 11.94
C ILE A 309 -12.83 -2.94 11.63
N LYS A 310 -13.50 -3.51 10.63
CA LYS A 310 -14.86 -3.16 10.21
C LYS A 310 -15.75 -4.40 10.22
N ASP A 311 -17.05 -4.17 10.17
CA ASP A 311 -18.05 -5.23 10.01
C ASP A 311 -19.20 -4.71 9.14
N SER A 312 -19.08 -4.88 7.83
CA SER A 312 -20.00 -4.27 6.86
C SER A 312 -21.41 -4.88 6.80
N SER A 313 -21.58 -6.09 7.34
CA SER A 313 -22.84 -6.85 7.31
C SER A 313 -23.49 -7.05 8.69
N ASP A 314 -22.92 -6.42 9.73
CA ASP A 314 -23.25 -6.65 11.15
C ASP A 314 -23.10 -8.13 11.58
N ASN A 315 -23.00 -8.40 12.88
CA ASN A 315 -22.79 -9.74 13.50
C ASN A 315 -21.40 -10.38 13.34
N GLY A 316 -20.44 -9.71 12.72
CA GLY A 316 -19.05 -10.17 12.63
C GLY A 316 -18.43 -10.31 14.02
N LYS A 317 -17.60 -11.35 14.21
CA LYS A 317 -17.03 -11.66 15.53
C LYS A 317 -15.55 -11.96 15.47
N ILE A 318 -14.86 -11.58 16.53
CA ILE A 318 -13.50 -12.03 16.83
C ILE A 318 -13.53 -12.73 18.18
N VAL A 319 -13.18 -14.02 18.19
CA VAL A 319 -13.39 -14.92 19.33
C VAL A 319 -12.06 -15.47 19.84
N ALA A 320 -11.71 -15.17 21.09
CA ALA A 320 -10.61 -15.83 21.77
C ALA A 320 -11.01 -17.27 22.17
N SER A 321 -10.24 -18.27 21.75
CA SER A 321 -10.58 -19.70 21.96
C SER A 321 -9.73 -20.40 23.01
N LYS A 322 -8.68 -19.75 23.54
CA LYS A 322 -7.69 -20.36 24.45
C LYS A 322 -7.49 -19.56 25.73
N ALA A 323 -7.11 -20.26 26.79
CA ALA A 323 -6.69 -19.65 28.03
C ALA A 323 -5.51 -18.68 27.80
N ASN A 324 -5.48 -17.57 28.56
CA ASN A 324 -4.45 -16.54 28.47
C ASN A 324 -4.30 -15.87 27.10
N THR A 325 -5.33 -15.92 26.25
CA THR A 325 -5.36 -15.21 24.97
C THR A 325 -6.54 -14.24 24.89
N SER A 326 -6.46 -13.30 23.96
CA SER A 326 -7.39 -12.16 23.82
C SER A 326 -8.03 -12.25 22.44
N ALA A 327 -9.22 -11.67 22.27
CA ALA A 327 -9.82 -11.54 20.96
C ALA A 327 -8.96 -10.58 20.13
N LEU A 328 -8.54 -9.48 20.74
CA LEU A 328 -7.62 -8.52 20.15
C LEU A 328 -6.56 -8.11 21.16
N ARG A 329 -5.29 -8.24 20.78
CA ARG A 329 -4.15 -7.64 21.47
C ARG A 329 -3.46 -6.65 20.56
N ASN A 330 -3.54 -5.37 20.89
CA ASN A 330 -2.80 -4.31 20.22
C ASN A 330 -1.46 -4.08 20.93
N GLY A 331 -0.37 -4.46 20.28
CA GLY A 331 0.98 -4.43 20.84
C GLY A 331 1.58 -3.03 20.99
N ASP A 332 2.76 -2.96 21.58
CA ASP A 332 3.48 -1.70 21.79
C ASP A 332 3.77 -1.01 20.46
N GLY A 333 3.46 0.29 20.37
CA GLY A 333 3.65 1.11 19.17
C GLY A 333 2.68 0.80 18.01
N ALA A 334 1.80 -0.18 18.14
CA ALA A 334 0.80 -0.52 17.13
C ALA A 334 -0.40 0.45 17.17
N VAL A 335 -1.07 0.62 16.03
CA VAL A 335 -2.26 1.47 15.89
C VAL A 335 -3.44 0.59 15.51
N CYS A 336 -4.56 0.71 16.24
CA CYS A 336 -5.78 0.00 15.94
C CYS A 336 -7.00 0.94 15.93
N VAL A 337 -7.83 0.84 14.90
CA VAL A 337 -9.13 1.53 14.81
C VAL A 337 -10.23 0.49 14.66
N ILE A 338 -11.24 0.56 15.50
CA ILE A 338 -12.37 -0.36 15.52
C ILE A 338 -13.62 0.43 15.14
N GLU A 339 -14.16 0.16 13.96
CA GLU A 339 -15.40 0.74 13.46
C GLU A 339 -16.62 -0.12 13.81
N GLY A 340 -16.43 -1.44 13.99
CA GLY A 340 -17.53 -2.37 14.24
C GLY A 340 -17.07 -3.78 14.62
N GLY A 341 -18.04 -4.71 14.68
CA GLY A 341 -17.82 -6.11 15.05
C GLY A 341 -17.95 -6.39 16.56
N THR A 342 -17.98 -7.67 16.91
CA THR A 342 -18.10 -8.14 18.31
C THR A 342 -16.85 -8.90 18.75
N PHE A 343 -16.22 -8.43 19.82
CA PHE A 343 -15.07 -9.07 20.43
C PHE A 343 -15.54 -9.88 21.62
N THR A 344 -15.24 -11.18 21.65
CA THR A 344 -15.71 -12.06 22.71
C THR A 344 -14.81 -13.28 22.90
N ARG A 345 -15.22 -14.19 23.78
CA ARG A 345 -14.49 -15.39 24.15
C ARG A 345 -15.38 -16.62 23.96
N ALA A 346 -14.79 -17.73 23.53
CA ALA A 346 -15.47 -19.01 23.55
C ALA A 346 -15.69 -19.48 24.99
N ALA A 347 -16.78 -20.21 25.24
CA ALA A 347 -17.02 -20.80 26.56
C ALA A 347 -15.88 -21.77 26.93
N GLY A 348 -15.33 -21.62 28.14
CA GLY A 348 -14.29 -22.51 28.64
C GLY A 348 -13.87 -22.16 30.06
N GLU A 349 -13.65 -23.17 30.90
CA GLU A 349 -13.36 -23.00 32.34
C GLU A 349 -12.13 -22.11 32.61
N ASN A 350 -11.09 -22.24 31.78
CA ASN A 350 -9.85 -21.47 31.88
C ASN A 350 -9.77 -20.31 30.87
N ASN A 351 -10.81 -20.10 30.06
CA ASN A 351 -10.82 -19.07 29.02
C ASN A 351 -11.27 -17.71 29.57
N LYS A 352 -10.56 -17.21 30.59
CA LYS A 352 -10.95 -16.07 31.43
C LYS A 352 -9.96 -14.89 31.40
N TRP A 353 -9.20 -14.77 30.31
CA TRP A 353 -8.31 -13.64 30.10
C TRP A 353 -9.09 -12.41 29.62
N HIS A 354 -8.42 -11.25 29.51
CA HIS A 354 -9.03 -10.04 28.97
C HIS A 354 -9.48 -10.23 27.51
N THR A 355 -10.64 -9.68 27.14
CA THR A 355 -11.16 -9.79 25.76
C THR A 355 -10.38 -8.89 24.81
N VAL A 356 -10.13 -7.64 25.20
CA VAL A 356 -9.33 -6.68 24.44
C VAL A 356 -8.20 -6.12 25.31
N GLU A 357 -6.99 -6.11 24.76
CA GLU A 357 -5.82 -5.52 25.41
C GLU A 357 -5.20 -4.46 24.48
N ASN A 358 -4.88 -3.30 25.05
CA ASN A 358 -4.18 -2.23 24.35
C ASN A 358 -2.88 -1.83 25.07
N PHE A 359 -1.78 -1.92 24.33
CA PHE A 359 -0.45 -1.45 24.71
C PHE A 359 0.09 -0.38 23.75
N GLY A 360 -0.61 -0.13 22.64
CA GLY A 360 -0.32 0.90 21.65
C GLY A 360 -1.38 2.00 21.61
N THR A 361 -1.76 2.44 20.43
CA THR A 361 -2.86 3.39 20.21
C THR A 361 -4.10 2.66 19.71
N MET A 362 -5.24 2.82 20.37
CA MET A 362 -6.51 2.20 19.99
C MET A 362 -7.65 3.20 19.97
N THR A 363 -8.49 3.15 18.94
CA THR A 363 -9.72 3.96 18.83
C THR A 363 -10.93 3.06 18.63
N PHE A 364 -11.93 3.19 19.50
CA PHE A 364 -13.27 2.61 19.31
C PHE A 364 -14.22 3.67 18.76
N ASN A 365 -14.60 3.56 17.48
CA ASN A 365 -15.66 4.33 16.84
C ASN A 365 -17.02 3.62 16.92
N GLY A 366 -17.00 2.31 17.17
CA GLY A 366 -18.16 1.47 17.37
C GLY A 366 -17.74 0.06 17.81
N GLY A 367 -18.66 -0.90 17.68
CA GLY A 367 -18.43 -2.30 18.00
C GLY A 367 -18.83 -2.68 19.43
N ASN A 368 -18.79 -3.99 19.68
CA ASN A 368 -19.26 -4.62 20.91
C ASN A 368 -18.14 -5.39 21.60
N VAL A 369 -18.03 -5.30 22.91
CA VAL A 369 -17.10 -6.13 23.70
C VAL A 369 -17.88 -6.92 24.74
N ILE A 370 -17.77 -8.25 24.70
CA ILE A 370 -18.48 -9.15 25.61
C ILE A 370 -17.45 -10.00 26.37
N ALA A 371 -17.52 -9.94 27.71
CA ALA A 371 -16.67 -10.72 28.61
C ALA A 371 -17.47 -11.23 29.81
N GLU A 372 -18.25 -12.31 29.63
CA GLU A 372 -19.10 -12.91 30.67
C GLU A 372 -18.48 -14.20 31.21
N ASP A 373 -17.24 -14.11 31.70
CA ASP A 373 -16.44 -15.27 32.09
C ASP A 373 -16.27 -15.44 33.61
N GLY A 374 -16.80 -14.49 34.40
CA GLY A 374 -16.81 -14.55 35.86
C GLY A 374 -15.49 -14.12 36.52
N GLN A 375 -14.50 -13.65 35.77
CA GLN A 375 -13.23 -13.19 36.34
C GLN A 375 -12.60 -11.97 35.64
N SER A 376 -12.60 -11.92 34.32
CA SER A 376 -11.77 -10.98 33.56
C SER A 376 -12.23 -9.52 33.66
N PHE A 377 -11.33 -8.61 33.31
CA PHE A 377 -11.72 -7.31 32.77
C PHE A 377 -11.98 -7.47 31.27
N ALA A 378 -13.08 -6.91 30.77
CA ALA A 378 -13.41 -6.94 29.35
C ALA A 378 -12.33 -6.24 28.50
N ILE A 379 -11.89 -5.06 28.95
CA ILE A 379 -10.89 -4.24 28.26
C ILE A 379 -9.80 -3.79 29.24
N VAL A 380 -8.54 -3.87 28.79
CA VAL A 380 -7.39 -3.34 29.52
C VAL A 380 -6.59 -2.38 28.64
N ASN A 381 -6.33 -1.16 29.14
CA ASN A 381 -5.47 -0.15 28.52
C ASN A 381 -4.26 0.14 29.41
N GLY A 382 -3.06 -0.18 28.92
CA GLY A 382 -1.83 -0.18 29.72
C GLY A 382 -1.70 -1.41 30.62
N TRP A 383 -0.60 -1.53 31.37
CA TRP A 383 -0.34 -2.70 32.21
C TRP A 383 0.28 -2.35 33.55
N ASN A 384 -0.22 -2.95 34.63
CA ASN A 384 0.26 -2.67 35.99
C ASN A 384 1.65 -3.22 36.32
N TYR A 385 2.22 -4.12 35.49
CA TYR A 385 3.50 -4.77 35.75
C TYR A 385 4.65 -4.25 34.90
N ILE A 386 4.40 -3.24 34.06
CA ILE A 386 5.44 -2.61 33.23
C ILE A 386 5.77 -1.24 33.83
N ASN A 387 7.03 -0.86 33.74
CA ASN A 387 7.52 0.41 34.26
C ASN A 387 6.76 1.57 33.55
N PRO A 388 6.07 2.47 34.27
CA PRO A 388 5.18 3.47 33.66
C PRO A 388 5.86 4.43 32.68
N GLY A 389 7.19 4.63 32.79
CA GLY A 389 7.96 5.46 31.87
C GLY A 389 8.29 4.80 30.53
N GLU A 390 8.10 3.48 30.43
CA GLU A 390 8.47 2.67 29.25
C GLU A 390 7.29 2.34 28.35
N GLN A 391 6.04 2.40 28.86
CA GLN A 391 4.83 2.06 28.12
C GLN A 391 3.88 3.26 27.97
N LYS A 392 3.37 3.48 26.75
CA LYS A 392 2.41 4.55 26.43
C LYS A 392 1.22 3.98 25.67
N ALA A 393 0.26 3.42 26.41
CA ALA A 393 -0.99 2.95 25.83
C ALA A 393 -1.98 4.12 25.77
N THR A 394 -2.49 4.43 24.58
CA THR A 394 -3.51 5.47 24.38
C THR A 394 -4.78 4.83 23.86
N MET A 395 -5.91 5.10 24.50
CA MET A 395 -7.20 4.66 24.04
C MET A 395 -8.18 5.83 23.93
N THR A 396 -8.88 5.91 22.79
CA THR A 396 -9.99 6.82 22.56
C THR A 396 -11.26 6.01 22.32
N ILE A 397 -12.31 6.27 23.08
CA ILE A 397 -13.62 5.64 22.89
C ILE A 397 -14.59 6.73 22.45
N ASN A 398 -14.94 6.73 21.16
CA ASN A 398 -15.99 7.59 20.62
C ASN A 398 -17.36 6.96 20.84
N ASN A 399 -17.49 5.66 20.62
CA ASN A 399 -18.67 4.87 20.92
C ASN A 399 -18.31 3.38 21.07
N ILE A 400 -18.99 2.68 21.96
CA ILE A 400 -18.82 1.24 22.22
C ILE A 400 -20.06 0.72 22.94
N GLU A 401 -20.38 -0.56 22.77
CA GLU A 401 -21.29 -1.30 23.66
C GLU A 401 -20.52 -2.42 24.35
N MET A 402 -20.36 -2.34 25.68
CA MET A 402 -19.64 -3.34 26.45
C MET A 402 -20.55 -4.02 27.46
N LYS A 403 -20.49 -5.36 27.49
CA LYS A 403 -21.11 -6.20 28.51
C LYS A 403 -20.06 -7.06 29.19
N ALA A 404 -19.90 -6.88 30.49
CA ALA A 404 -18.87 -7.55 31.25
C ALA A 404 -19.40 -8.21 32.51
N GLY A 405 -18.91 -9.41 32.81
CA GLY A 405 -19.17 -10.11 34.04
C GLY A 405 -17.86 -10.72 34.54
N PRO A 406 -17.21 -10.17 35.59
CA PRO A 406 -17.71 -9.14 36.51
C PRO A 406 -17.14 -7.74 36.28
N ASN A 407 -16.00 -7.58 35.60
CA ASN A 407 -15.29 -6.30 35.54
C ASN A 407 -15.31 -5.69 34.14
N GLY A 408 -15.63 -4.40 34.05
CA GLY A 408 -15.72 -3.69 32.78
C GLY A 408 -14.36 -3.30 32.20
N PHE A 409 -14.04 -2.01 32.29
CA PHE A 409 -12.85 -1.42 31.71
C PHE A 409 -11.76 -1.15 32.76
N LYS A 410 -10.51 -1.48 32.47
CA LYS A 410 -9.36 -1.08 33.30
C LYS A 410 -8.37 -0.19 32.54
N ASN A 411 -8.17 1.04 33.03
CA ASN A 411 -7.07 1.91 32.63
C ASN A 411 -5.95 1.85 33.69
N CYS A 412 -4.74 1.45 33.31
CA CYS A 412 -3.65 1.10 34.23
C CYS A 412 -2.43 2.03 34.09
N ALA A 413 -1.32 1.64 34.74
CA ALA A 413 -0.02 2.27 34.55
C ALA A 413 0.37 2.38 33.05
N GLY A 414 0.86 3.56 32.65
CA GLY A 414 1.16 3.89 31.26
C GLY A 414 -0.07 4.12 30.36
N GLY A 415 -1.29 4.00 30.90
CA GLY A 415 -2.55 4.14 30.16
C GLY A 415 -3.10 5.56 30.17
N THR A 416 -3.36 6.10 28.98
CA THR A 416 -4.14 7.33 28.77
C THR A 416 -5.47 6.98 28.08
N LEU A 417 -6.58 7.33 28.71
CA LEU A 417 -7.93 7.10 28.21
C LEU A 417 -8.66 8.42 27.94
N THR A 418 -9.31 8.51 26.79
CA THR A 418 -10.34 9.51 26.50
C THR A 418 -11.64 8.80 26.12
N MET A 419 -12.72 8.98 26.88
CA MET A 419 -14.04 8.41 26.58
C MET A 419 -15.02 9.52 26.25
N ASN A 420 -15.53 9.56 25.03
CA ASN A 420 -16.50 10.54 24.54
C ASN A 420 -17.95 10.04 24.63
N GLY A 421 -18.16 8.73 24.57
CA GLY A 421 -19.50 8.13 24.57
C GLY A 421 -19.45 6.60 24.67
N GLY A 422 -20.62 5.98 24.48
CA GLY A 422 -20.81 4.53 24.57
C GLY A 422 -21.39 4.05 25.90
N THR A 423 -21.66 2.76 25.97
CA THR A 423 -22.20 2.06 27.14
C THR A 423 -21.17 1.07 27.68
N LEU A 424 -20.85 1.19 28.96
CA LEU A 424 -20.04 0.24 29.70
C LEU A 424 -20.89 -0.39 30.80
N HIS A 425 -21.39 -1.60 30.56
CA HIS A 425 -22.17 -2.35 31.54
C HIS A 425 -21.37 -3.50 32.14
N CYS A 426 -21.29 -3.56 33.47
CA CYS A 426 -20.75 -4.72 34.17
C CYS A 426 -21.67 -5.24 35.27
N THR A 427 -21.64 -6.56 35.50
CA THR A 427 -22.49 -7.20 36.51
C THR A 427 -21.88 -7.19 37.91
N GLY A 428 -20.56 -6.98 38.04
CA GLY A 428 -19.82 -7.14 39.29
C GLY A 428 -19.29 -5.83 39.88
N TYR A 429 -18.00 -5.57 39.71
CA TYR A 429 -17.29 -4.48 40.39
C TYR A 429 -17.41 -3.16 39.62
N TRP A 430 -16.32 -2.70 38.99
CA TRP A 430 -16.26 -1.40 38.35
C TRP A 430 -16.63 -1.50 36.87
N GLY A 431 -17.51 -0.61 36.42
CA GLY A 431 -17.77 -0.40 34.99
C GLY A 431 -16.54 0.20 34.31
N LEU A 432 -15.87 1.14 34.99
CA LEU A 432 -14.57 1.69 34.62
C LEU A 432 -13.70 1.90 35.86
N SER A 433 -12.47 1.38 35.82
CA SER A 433 -11.45 1.62 36.84
C SER A 433 -10.23 2.30 36.22
N ASN A 434 -9.93 3.53 36.65
CA ASN A 434 -8.65 4.18 36.41
C ASN A 434 -7.74 3.92 37.61
N ASP A 435 -6.62 3.25 37.42
CA ASP A 435 -5.81 2.70 38.50
C ASP A 435 -4.33 3.06 38.34
N SER A 436 -3.54 2.90 39.39
CA SER A 436 -2.09 3.14 39.42
C SER A 436 -1.69 4.55 38.95
N THR A 437 -0.99 4.69 37.81
CA THR A 437 -0.60 5.98 37.22
C THR A 437 -1.44 6.34 36.00
N GLY A 438 -2.61 5.72 35.84
CA GLY A 438 -3.50 5.96 34.71
C GLY A 438 -4.03 7.39 34.65
N ILE A 439 -4.22 7.87 33.43
CA ILE A 439 -4.82 9.18 33.14
C ILE A 439 -6.12 8.93 32.36
N ALA A 440 -7.24 9.44 32.87
CA ALA A 440 -8.55 9.31 32.23
C ALA A 440 -9.23 10.66 32.05
N THR A 441 -9.82 10.87 30.87
CA THR A 441 -10.77 11.96 30.59
C THR A 441 -12.08 11.35 30.12
N ILE A 442 -13.17 11.63 30.81
CA ILE A 442 -14.52 11.11 30.50
C ILE A 442 -15.40 12.29 30.11
N ASN A 443 -15.69 12.43 28.82
CA ASN A 443 -16.54 13.48 28.27
C ASN A 443 -18.03 13.08 28.20
N GLY A 444 -18.33 11.78 28.20
CA GLY A 444 -19.69 11.27 28.11
C GLY A 444 -19.79 9.74 28.15
N GLY A 445 -21.01 9.23 27.98
CA GLY A 445 -21.33 7.80 27.98
C GLY A 445 -22.12 7.36 29.20
N ASN A 446 -22.53 6.09 29.21
CA ASN A 446 -23.29 5.44 30.27
C ASN A 446 -22.44 4.34 30.90
N ILE A 447 -22.09 4.45 32.18
CA ILE A 447 -21.28 3.45 32.88
C ILE A 447 -22.09 2.90 34.04
N THR A 448 -22.32 1.60 34.03
CA THR A 448 -23.19 0.92 34.99
C THR A 448 -22.50 -0.29 35.61
N SER A 449 -22.61 -0.39 36.93
CA SER A 449 -22.34 -1.61 37.68
C SER A 449 -23.64 -2.11 38.33
N ASP A 450 -23.99 -3.38 38.11
CA ASP A 450 -25.20 -3.95 38.71
C ASP A 450 -25.06 -4.23 40.21
N SER A 451 -23.83 -4.41 40.70
CA SER A 451 -23.59 -4.91 42.07
C SER A 451 -22.69 -4.02 42.93
N TYR A 452 -22.01 -3.02 42.36
CA TYR A 452 -21.02 -2.22 43.10
C TYR A 452 -21.03 -0.75 42.69
N ILE A 453 -19.89 -0.22 42.25
CA ILE A 453 -19.66 1.19 41.95
C ILE A 453 -19.37 1.37 40.45
N ALA A 454 -19.95 2.38 39.82
CA ALA A 454 -19.80 2.62 38.38
C ALA A 454 -18.34 2.94 37.98
N ILE A 455 -17.72 3.92 38.63
CA ILE A 455 -16.37 4.40 38.34
C ILE A 455 -15.49 4.34 39.59
N SER A 456 -14.26 3.88 39.41
CA SER A 456 -13.19 3.96 40.42
C SER A 456 -12.01 4.77 39.90
N ASN A 457 -11.46 5.67 40.72
CA ASN A 457 -10.22 6.38 40.45
C ASN A 457 -9.19 6.13 41.54
N GLY A 458 -8.06 5.55 41.16
CA GLY A 458 -6.80 5.52 41.88
C GLY A 458 -5.63 5.94 40.99
N GLY A 459 -5.89 6.60 39.86
CA GLY A 459 -4.86 6.97 38.90
C GLY A 459 -4.11 8.26 39.25
N ALA A 460 -3.25 8.66 38.31
CA ALA A 460 -2.54 9.94 38.36
C ALA A 460 -3.49 11.12 38.10
N LYS A 461 -4.49 10.94 37.22
CA LYS A 461 -5.50 11.95 36.92
C LYS A 461 -6.81 11.31 36.45
N MET A 462 -7.94 11.84 36.92
CA MET A 462 -9.25 11.64 36.29
C MET A 462 -9.97 12.99 36.13
N GLU A 463 -10.40 13.29 34.91
CA GLU A 463 -11.24 14.45 34.60
C GLU A 463 -12.58 13.96 34.03
N ILE A 464 -13.70 14.34 34.65
CA ILE A 464 -15.04 13.96 34.21
C ILE A 464 -15.79 15.21 33.77
N ASN A 465 -16.09 15.31 32.49
CA ASN A 465 -16.81 16.43 31.86
C ASN A 465 -18.29 16.11 31.58
N GLY A 466 -18.69 14.83 31.64
CA GLY A 466 -20.07 14.41 31.37
C GLY A 466 -20.24 12.89 31.41
N GLY A 467 -21.49 12.44 31.33
CA GLY A 467 -21.88 11.02 31.35
C GLY A 467 -22.96 10.69 32.39
N THR A 468 -23.46 9.46 32.37
CA THR A 468 -24.39 8.91 33.36
C THR A 468 -23.78 7.71 34.03
N PHE A 469 -23.78 7.70 35.36
CA PHE A 469 -23.07 6.72 36.18
C PHE A 469 -24.04 6.09 37.17
N THR A 470 -24.12 4.76 37.16
CA THR A 470 -25.13 4.00 37.90
C THR A 470 -24.47 2.84 38.64
N GLY A 471 -24.63 2.79 39.95
CA GLY A 471 -24.12 1.72 40.79
C GLY A 471 -24.84 1.69 42.14
N PRO A 472 -25.25 0.51 42.62
CA PRO A 472 -26.01 0.40 43.87
C PRO A 472 -25.23 0.87 45.11
N GLU A 473 -23.90 0.80 45.09
CA GLU A 473 -23.04 1.25 46.21
C GLU A 473 -22.51 2.68 46.01
N GLY A 474 -22.78 3.29 44.86
CA GLY A 474 -22.27 4.61 44.48
C GLY A 474 -21.90 4.67 43.00
N SER A 475 -21.56 5.86 42.54
CA SER A 475 -21.14 6.11 41.16
C SER A 475 -19.65 6.40 41.03
N LEU A 476 -19.04 7.02 42.03
CA LEU A 476 -17.64 7.40 42.01
C LEU A 476 -16.94 7.02 43.31
N TYR A 477 -15.94 6.15 43.19
CA TYR A 477 -15.07 5.80 44.30
C TYR A 477 -13.65 6.33 44.07
N LEU A 478 -13.15 7.08 45.05
CA LEU A 478 -11.77 7.57 45.04
C LEU A 478 -10.92 6.72 45.97
N GLN A 479 -9.95 6.01 45.37
CA GLN A 479 -8.96 5.24 46.09
C GLN A 479 -8.04 6.17 46.88
N ASN A 480 -7.53 5.69 48.01
CA ASN A 480 -6.63 6.44 48.90
C ASN A 480 -5.31 6.91 48.23
N TYR A 481 -4.94 6.34 47.08
CA TYR A 481 -3.75 6.70 46.32
C TYR A 481 -4.04 7.55 45.07
N ALA A 482 -5.29 7.93 44.81
CA ALA A 482 -5.66 8.88 43.75
C ALA A 482 -4.92 10.21 43.93
N LYS A 483 -4.45 10.80 42.83
CA LYS A 483 -3.65 12.05 42.87
C LYS A 483 -4.43 13.30 42.50
N ASP A 484 -5.17 13.24 41.39
CA ASP A 484 -5.94 14.37 40.88
C ASP A 484 -7.28 13.87 40.34
N THR A 485 -8.36 14.50 40.79
CA THR A 485 -9.75 14.23 40.35
C THR A 485 -10.47 15.55 40.18
N VAL A 486 -10.99 15.80 38.99
CA VAL A 486 -11.73 17.02 38.67
C VAL A 486 -13.07 16.64 38.03
N ILE A 487 -14.17 17.16 38.59
CA ILE A 487 -15.52 16.87 38.12
C ILE A 487 -16.16 18.16 37.60
N LYS A 488 -16.44 18.18 36.30
CA LYS A 488 -17.03 19.32 35.56
C LYS A 488 -18.39 18.98 34.96
N GLY A 489 -18.83 17.72 35.04
CA GLY A 489 -20.15 17.34 34.53
C GLY A 489 -20.55 15.90 34.87
N GLY A 490 -21.81 15.57 34.56
CA GLY A 490 -22.35 14.21 34.61
C GLY A 490 -23.45 14.00 35.66
N SER A 491 -24.08 12.83 35.61
CA SER A 491 -25.17 12.41 36.50
C SER A 491 -24.78 11.15 37.27
N TYR A 492 -24.92 11.18 38.58
CA TYR A 492 -24.35 10.20 39.51
C TYR A 492 -25.44 9.63 40.43
N GLN A 493 -25.71 8.33 40.32
CA GLN A 493 -26.62 7.62 41.21
C GLN A 493 -25.96 7.34 42.57
N ASN A 494 -26.76 7.40 43.65
CA ASN A 494 -26.34 7.03 45.01
C ASN A 494 -25.14 7.83 45.54
N GLU A 495 -24.98 9.06 45.07
CA GLU A 495 -23.96 10.00 45.57
C GLU A 495 -24.57 11.11 46.42
N THR A 496 -23.71 11.81 47.16
CA THR A 496 -24.10 13.01 47.92
C THR A 496 -23.61 14.28 47.24
N VAL A 497 -24.39 15.36 47.34
CA VAL A 497 -24.02 16.67 46.79
C VAL A 497 -22.69 17.17 47.38
N ASP A 498 -22.51 17.05 48.69
CA ASP A 498 -21.31 17.52 49.39
C ASP A 498 -20.04 16.79 48.92
N PHE A 499 -20.12 15.47 48.75
CA PHE A 499 -19.01 14.68 48.22
C PHE A 499 -18.63 15.14 46.81
N MET A 500 -19.60 15.24 45.90
CA MET A 500 -19.35 15.62 44.51
C MET A 500 -18.83 17.06 44.38
N GLN A 501 -19.39 17.99 45.17
CA GLN A 501 -18.99 19.40 45.16
C GLN A 501 -17.52 19.59 45.57
N THR A 502 -16.98 18.71 46.43
CA THR A 502 -15.58 18.77 46.88
C THR A 502 -14.57 18.68 45.72
N TYR A 503 -14.94 18.03 44.62
CA TYR A 503 -14.09 17.83 43.44
C TYR A 503 -14.49 18.70 42.25
N CYS A 504 -15.45 19.61 42.43
CA CYS A 504 -15.86 20.56 41.41
C CYS A 504 -14.92 21.79 41.46
N PRO A 505 -14.34 22.23 40.33
CA PRO A 505 -13.62 23.49 40.27
C PRO A 505 -14.59 24.69 40.30
N ASP A 506 -14.05 25.89 40.52
CA ASP A 506 -14.83 27.13 40.49
C ASP A 506 -15.67 27.25 39.20
N GLY A 507 -16.94 27.66 39.36
CA GLY A 507 -17.91 27.79 38.27
C GLY A 507 -18.66 26.49 37.93
N TYR A 508 -18.54 25.44 38.75
CA TYR A 508 -19.28 24.19 38.61
C TYR A 508 -19.97 23.80 39.93
N THR A 509 -21.22 23.37 39.85
CA THR A 509 -22.03 22.98 41.02
C THR A 509 -22.64 21.59 40.89
N ALA A 510 -22.71 20.91 42.03
CA ALA A 510 -23.45 19.66 42.22
C ALA A 510 -24.85 19.93 42.78
N LYS A 511 -25.88 19.34 42.19
CA LYS A 511 -27.30 19.48 42.62
C LYS A 511 -28.01 18.14 42.57
N LEU A 512 -28.97 17.92 43.46
CA LEU A 512 -29.82 16.74 43.40
C LEU A 512 -30.96 16.98 42.39
N GLU A 513 -30.97 16.24 41.28
CA GLU A 513 -31.96 16.35 40.22
C GLU A 513 -32.40 14.95 39.77
N GLY A 514 -33.71 14.70 39.73
CA GLY A 514 -34.25 13.42 39.24
C GLY A 514 -33.79 12.18 40.02
N GLY A 515 -33.37 12.34 41.29
CA GLY A 515 -32.85 11.24 42.11
C GLY A 515 -31.36 10.91 41.90
N MET A 516 -30.64 11.74 41.13
CA MET A 516 -29.18 11.66 40.95
C MET A 516 -28.53 12.98 41.35
N VAL A 517 -27.26 12.93 41.73
CA VAL A 517 -26.45 14.15 41.83
C VAL A 517 -25.99 14.51 40.42
N VAL A 518 -26.29 15.72 39.97
CA VAL A 518 -25.90 16.24 38.66
C VAL A 518 -24.87 17.34 38.86
N VAL A 519 -23.73 17.22 38.20
CA VAL A 519 -22.71 18.28 38.13
C VAL A 519 -22.85 19.00 36.81
N SER A 520 -22.81 20.33 36.84
CA SER A 520 -22.86 21.17 35.65
C SER A 520 -22.18 22.52 35.91
N LYS A 521 -21.93 23.27 34.83
CA LYS A 521 -21.44 24.65 34.93
C LYS A 521 -22.55 25.57 35.44
N ASP A 522 -22.19 26.51 36.31
CA ASP A 522 -23.11 27.47 36.93
C ASP A 522 -23.91 28.33 35.95
#